data_AF-A0A2S6QNS8-F1
#
_entry.id   AF-A0A2S6QNS8-F1
#
_cell.length_a   1.000
_cell.length_b   1.000
_cell.length_c   1.000
_cell.angle_alpha   90.00
_cell.angle_beta   90.00
_cell.angle_gamma   90.00
#
_symmetry.space_group_name_H-M   'P 1'
#
loop_
_entity.id
_entity.type
_entity.pdbx_description
1 polymer ?
#
loop_
_entity_poly.entity_id
_entity_poly.type
_entity_poly.pdbx_seq_one_letter_code
_entity_poly.pdbx_strand_id
1 'polypeptide(L)'
;MSSYKVKRSDSIYNILVKISIILFVLFTVWLLFEHFINRPPELRYYLSANTDFKDKRYDRSLENYLKAYSYDQNDVYIIEGIARSYMELNDFKNSFKYFNLAIKTDKLFAPAYANLGVLFDRNKDYISAIKYYEIALSLDNDLSTGMHWIDRLLYDVREKPPTIMDRLNYLNQQMLLNKDDRIFSIEEINDKQINYEK
;
A
#
# COMPACT_ATOMS: atom_id res chain seq x y z
N MET A 1 24.71 -7.73 69.21
CA MET A 1 23.52 -7.53 68.37
C MET A 1 23.79 -6.35 67.44
N SER A 2 23.92 -6.63 66.14
CA SER A 2 24.30 -5.66 65.10
C SER A 2 23.12 -4.72 64.81
N SER A 3 23.28 -3.43 65.07
CA SER A 3 22.29 -2.41 64.69
C SER A 3 22.49 -2.05 63.21
N TYR A 4 21.60 -2.51 62.35
CA TYR A 4 21.52 -2.04 60.97
C TYR A 4 21.16 -0.55 60.95
N LYS A 5 22.14 0.32 60.69
CA LYS A 5 21.89 1.75 60.40
C LYS A 5 21.12 1.85 59.09
N VAL A 6 19.85 2.23 59.19
CA VAL A 6 19.02 2.64 58.05
C VAL A 6 19.72 3.80 57.35
N LYS A 7 20.13 3.58 56.10
CA LYS A 7 20.81 4.58 55.26
C LYS A 7 19.83 5.75 55.06
N ARG A 8 20.17 6.92 55.60
CA ARG A 8 19.42 8.18 55.38
C ARG A 8 19.33 8.36 53.87
N SER A 9 18.12 8.25 53.31
CA SER A 9 17.90 8.54 51.91
C SER A 9 18.30 10.00 51.68
N ASP A 10 19.37 10.21 50.91
CA ASP A 10 19.90 11.55 50.68
C ASP A 10 18.79 12.39 50.05
N SER A 11 18.43 13.51 50.70
CA SER A 11 17.34 14.38 50.22
C SER A 11 17.56 14.79 48.75
N ILE A 12 18.82 14.96 48.36
CA ILE A 12 19.27 15.20 46.99
C ILE A 12 18.89 14.03 46.07
N TYR A 13 19.15 12.78 46.47
CA TYR A 13 18.76 11.60 45.69
C TYR A 13 17.25 11.56 45.42
N ASN A 14 16.42 11.80 46.45
CA ASN A 14 14.96 11.82 46.25
C ASN A 14 14.49 12.96 45.34
N ILE A 15 15.16 14.12 45.39
CA ILE A 15 14.89 15.24 44.49
C ILE A 15 15.26 14.85 43.05
N LEU A 16 16.45 14.26 42.85
CA LEU A 16 16.92 13.81 41.54
C LEU A 16 15.99 12.75 40.94
N VAL A 17 15.50 11.79 41.74
CA VAL A 17 14.52 10.78 41.30
C VAL A 17 13.19 11.40 40.90
N LYS A 18 12.69 12.40 41.64
CA LYS A 18 11.46 13.10 41.25
C LYS A 18 11.64 13.88 39.94
N ILE A 19 12.77 14.56 39.78
CA ILE A 19 13.10 15.26 38.53
C ILE A 19 13.16 14.27 37.36
N SER A 20 13.82 13.12 37.53
CA SER A 20 13.92 12.12 36.46
C SER A 20 12.56 11.54 36.06
N ILE A 21 11.69 11.27 37.02
CA ILE A 21 10.31 10.83 36.75
C ILE A 21 9.53 11.90 35.99
N ILE A 22 9.62 13.17 36.40
CA ILE A 22 8.93 14.27 35.72
C ILE A 22 9.44 14.42 34.29
N LEU A 23 10.75 14.41 34.08
CA LEU A 23 11.34 14.49 32.75
C LEU A 23 10.91 13.32 31.85
N PHE A 24 10.86 12.10 32.41
CA PHE A 24 10.39 10.93 31.68
C PHE A 24 8.91 11.05 31.29
N VAL A 25 8.05 11.53 32.20
CA VAL A 25 6.63 11.77 31.91
C VAL A 25 6.47 12.85 30.84
N LEU A 26 7.19 13.97 30.96
CA LEU A 26 7.14 15.05 29.96
C LEU A 26 7.61 14.58 28.58
N PHE A 27 8.71 13.83 28.53
CA PHE A 27 9.20 13.22 27.28
C PHE A 27 8.16 12.26 26.68
N THR A 28 7.53 11.43 27.51
CA THR A 28 6.50 10.49 27.05
C THR A 28 5.25 11.22 26.55
N VAL A 29 4.79 12.24 27.25
CA VAL A 29 3.64 13.07 26.82
C VAL A 29 3.94 13.81 25.52
N TRP A 30 5.14 14.38 25.40
CA TRP A 30 5.58 15.02 24.15
C TRP A 30 5.63 14.00 22.99
N LEU A 31 6.19 12.81 23.22
CA LEU A 31 6.24 11.74 22.21
C LEU A 31 4.83 11.32 21.78
N LEU A 32 3.89 11.19 22.71
CA LEU A 32 2.48 10.88 22.41
C LEU A 32 1.82 12.03 21.65
N PHE A 33 2.09 13.28 22.02
CA PHE A 33 1.57 14.46 21.32
C PHE A 33 2.06 14.51 19.86
N GLU A 34 3.35 14.30 19.62
CA GLU A 34 3.90 14.24 18.27
C GLU A 34 3.30 13.07 17.47
N HIS A 35 3.23 11.88 18.07
CA HIS A 35 2.76 10.69 17.36
C HIS A 35 1.26 10.71 17.04
N PHE A 36 0.42 11.21 17.95
CA PHE A 36 -1.04 11.14 17.82
C PHE A 36 -1.68 12.45 17.37
N ILE A 37 -1.14 13.61 17.77
CA ILE A 37 -1.76 14.91 17.49
C ILE A 37 -1.04 15.63 16.35
N ASN A 38 0.29 15.64 16.35
CA ASN A 38 1.08 16.41 15.39
C ASN A 38 1.59 15.54 14.22
N ARG A 39 0.73 14.67 13.66
CA ARG A 39 1.10 13.96 12.42
C ARG A 39 1.23 14.95 11.28
N PRO A 40 2.24 14.82 10.40
CA PRO A 40 2.36 15.69 9.24
C PRO A 40 1.07 15.62 8.41
N PRO A 41 0.58 16.76 7.88
CA PRO A 41 -0.69 16.80 7.16
C PRO A 41 -0.74 15.78 6.01
N GLU A 42 0.37 15.63 5.30
CA GLU A 42 0.61 14.63 4.26
C GLU A 42 0.22 13.22 4.71
N LEU A 43 0.84 12.73 5.79
CA LEU A 43 0.60 11.39 6.34
C LEU A 43 -0.87 11.23 6.76
N ARG A 44 -1.47 12.28 7.33
CA ARG A 44 -2.89 12.24 7.70
C ARG A 44 -3.79 12.06 6.48
N TYR A 45 -3.54 12.81 5.40
CA TYR A 45 -4.31 12.69 4.16
C TYR A 45 -4.05 11.34 3.47
N TYR A 46 -2.80 10.88 3.42
CA TYR A 46 -2.44 9.57 2.89
C TYR A 46 -3.17 8.43 3.61
N LEU A 47 -3.16 8.42 4.95
CA LEU A 47 -3.86 7.40 5.74
C LEU A 47 -5.37 7.46 5.53
N SER A 48 -5.96 8.66 5.49
CA SER A 48 -7.38 8.84 5.18
C SER A 48 -7.72 8.31 3.78
N ALA A 49 -6.85 8.55 2.79
CA ALA A 49 -7.02 8.08 1.43
C ALA A 49 -7.00 6.55 1.35
N ASN A 50 -6.07 5.90 2.04
CA ASN A 50 -5.99 4.43 2.13
C ASN A 50 -7.26 3.85 2.78
N THR A 51 -7.78 4.48 3.83
CA THR A 51 -9.06 4.07 4.46
C THR A 51 -10.23 4.22 3.49
N ASP A 52 -10.35 5.37 2.84
CA ASP A 52 -11.40 5.60 1.84
C ASP A 52 -11.30 4.62 0.66
N PHE A 53 -10.09 4.26 0.22
CA PHE A 53 -9.87 3.29 -0.83
C PHE A 53 -10.38 1.90 -0.44
N LYS A 54 -10.04 1.44 0.77
CA LYS A 54 -10.49 0.14 1.32
C LYS A 54 -12.01 0.10 1.46
N ASP A 55 -12.61 1.21 1.84
CA ASP A 55 -14.06 1.36 1.93
C ASP A 55 -14.75 1.58 0.58
N LYS A 56 -14.01 1.47 -0.54
CA LYS A 56 -14.48 1.66 -1.92
C LYS A 56 -15.02 3.07 -2.22
N ARG A 57 -14.66 4.06 -1.41
CA ARG A 57 -14.98 5.49 -1.63
C ARG A 57 -13.88 6.13 -2.47
N TYR A 58 -13.75 5.67 -3.72
CA TYR A 58 -12.60 6.01 -4.58
C TYR A 58 -12.49 7.51 -4.88
N ASP A 59 -13.60 8.22 -5.01
CA ASP A 59 -13.62 9.68 -5.21
C ASP A 59 -13.04 10.43 -4.00
N ARG A 60 -13.39 10.03 -2.77
CA ARG A 60 -12.79 10.60 -1.54
C ARG A 60 -11.34 10.19 -1.37
N SER A 61 -11.02 8.94 -1.72
CA SER A 61 -9.65 8.44 -1.71
C SER A 61 -8.76 9.28 -2.62
N LEU A 62 -9.20 9.53 -3.86
CA LEU A 62 -8.51 10.40 -4.82
C LEU A 62 -8.33 11.82 -4.27
N GLU A 63 -9.39 12.42 -3.71
CA GLU A 63 -9.31 13.77 -3.12
C GLU A 63 -8.23 13.83 -2.02
N ASN A 64 -8.21 12.85 -1.13
CA ASN A 64 -7.26 12.79 -0.03
C ASN A 64 -5.82 12.49 -0.52
N TYR A 65 -5.63 11.60 -1.49
CA TYR A 65 -4.32 11.40 -2.09
C TYR A 65 -3.80 12.65 -2.80
N LEU A 66 -4.65 13.40 -3.51
CA LEU A 66 -4.25 14.65 -4.16
C LEU A 66 -3.86 15.72 -3.13
N LYS A 67 -4.52 15.75 -1.95
CA LYS A 67 -4.09 16.59 -0.82
C LYS A 67 -2.74 16.14 -0.28
N ALA A 68 -2.53 14.84 -0.07
CA ALA A 68 -1.23 14.32 0.38
C ALA A 68 -0.12 14.67 -0.62
N TYR A 69 -0.37 14.48 -1.91
CA TYR A 69 0.54 14.81 -3.02
C TYR A 69 0.92 16.29 -3.08
N SER A 70 0.05 17.19 -2.59
CA SER A 70 0.39 18.61 -2.51
C SER A 70 1.50 18.94 -1.50
N TYR A 71 1.74 18.04 -0.53
CA TYR A 71 2.81 18.16 0.46
C TYR A 71 4.09 17.44 0.01
N ASP A 72 3.98 16.22 -0.53
CA ASP A 72 5.10 15.49 -1.14
C ASP A 72 4.73 14.94 -2.52
N GLN A 73 5.39 15.48 -3.55
CA GLN A 73 5.16 15.12 -4.95
C GLN A 73 6.05 13.96 -5.45
N ASN A 74 7.00 13.51 -4.62
CA ASN A 74 7.97 12.48 -4.96
C ASN A 74 7.75 11.18 -4.18
N ASP A 75 6.72 11.11 -3.33
CA ASP A 75 6.33 9.86 -2.69
C ASP A 75 5.63 8.93 -3.70
N VAL A 76 6.31 7.84 -4.05
CA VAL A 76 5.82 6.85 -5.01
C VAL A 76 4.52 6.17 -4.56
N TYR A 77 4.30 5.99 -3.25
CA TYR A 77 3.10 5.38 -2.70
C TYR A 77 1.89 6.30 -2.83
N ILE A 78 2.07 7.62 -2.62
CA ILE A 78 1.01 8.60 -2.87
C ILE A 78 0.66 8.63 -4.36
N ILE A 79 1.66 8.68 -5.23
CA ILE A 79 1.47 8.69 -6.70
C ILE A 79 0.73 7.43 -7.17
N GLU A 80 1.08 6.27 -6.63
CA GLU A 80 0.43 5.00 -6.91
C GLU A 80 -1.03 4.98 -6.42
N GLY A 81 -1.29 5.48 -5.22
CA GLY A 81 -2.64 5.60 -4.66
C GLY A 81 -3.57 6.47 -5.53
N ILE A 82 -3.05 7.56 -6.08
CA ILE A 82 -3.75 8.39 -7.07
C ILE A 82 -4.08 7.58 -8.32
N ALA A 83 -3.10 6.88 -8.88
CA ALA A 83 -3.28 6.09 -10.10
C ALA A 83 -4.33 4.98 -9.93
N ARG A 84 -4.32 4.30 -8.78
CA ARG A 84 -5.32 3.28 -8.43
C ARG A 84 -6.70 3.87 -8.23
N SER A 85 -6.80 5.01 -7.56
CA SER A 85 -8.09 5.67 -7.37
C SER A 85 -8.72 6.07 -8.71
N TYR A 86 -7.93 6.61 -9.64
CA TYR A 86 -8.40 6.85 -11.01
C TYR A 86 -8.79 5.56 -11.75
N MET A 87 -8.05 4.47 -11.57
CA MET A 87 -8.36 3.18 -12.20
C MET A 87 -9.72 2.63 -11.75
N GLU A 88 -10.01 2.69 -10.45
CA GLU A 88 -11.29 2.25 -9.88
C GLU A 88 -12.45 3.18 -10.26
N LEU A 89 -12.16 4.45 -10.53
CA LEU A 89 -13.11 5.42 -11.12
C LEU A 89 -13.27 5.27 -12.64
N ASN A 90 -12.64 4.26 -13.26
CA ASN A 90 -12.60 4.03 -14.71
C ASN A 90 -11.99 5.18 -15.53
N ASP A 91 -11.24 6.09 -14.89
CA ASP A 91 -10.44 7.11 -15.58
C ASP A 91 -9.07 6.53 -15.94
N PHE A 92 -9.08 5.65 -16.95
CA PHE A 92 -7.88 4.94 -17.38
C PHE A 92 -6.79 5.88 -17.93
N LYS A 93 -7.18 7.05 -18.46
CA LYS A 93 -6.24 8.05 -18.98
C LYS A 93 -5.41 8.65 -17.86
N ASN A 94 -6.05 9.12 -16.79
CA ASN A 94 -5.33 9.68 -15.65
C ASN A 94 -4.61 8.57 -14.86
N SER A 95 -5.22 7.39 -14.71
CA SER A 95 -4.54 6.25 -14.09
C SER A 95 -3.21 5.91 -14.78
N PHE A 96 -3.21 5.76 -16.11
CA PHE A 96 -2.00 5.52 -16.89
C PHE A 96 -0.94 6.61 -16.67
N LYS A 97 -1.36 7.89 -16.66
CA LYS A 97 -0.46 9.02 -16.45
C LYS A 97 0.26 8.92 -15.10
N TYR A 98 -0.47 8.62 -14.02
CA TYR A 98 0.10 8.55 -12.67
C TYR A 98 0.92 7.27 -12.44
N PHE A 99 0.55 6.12 -13.02
CA PHE A 99 1.44 4.95 -12.97
C PHE A 99 2.76 5.18 -13.69
N ASN A 100 2.75 5.86 -14.85
CA ASN A 100 4.00 6.26 -15.51
C ASN A 100 4.80 7.26 -14.67
N LEU A 101 4.14 8.12 -13.90
CA LEU A 101 4.82 9.01 -12.97
C LEU A 101 5.47 8.22 -11.82
N ALA A 102 4.79 7.21 -11.28
CA ALA A 102 5.35 6.33 -10.25
C ALA A 102 6.62 5.63 -10.76
N ILE A 103 6.58 5.07 -11.98
CA ILE A 103 7.76 4.45 -12.62
C ILE A 103 8.90 5.44 -12.86
N LYS A 104 8.59 6.69 -13.21
CA LYS A 104 9.61 7.74 -13.37
C LYS A 104 10.26 8.12 -12.03
N THR A 105 9.47 8.09 -10.96
CA THR A 105 9.90 8.43 -9.60
C THR A 105 10.75 7.32 -9.01
N ASP A 106 10.29 6.08 -9.12
CA ASP A 106 11.05 4.88 -8.78
C ASP A 106 10.88 3.81 -9.87
N LYS A 107 11.98 3.55 -10.59
CA LYS A 107 12.03 2.60 -11.70
C LYS A 107 11.92 1.14 -11.25
N LEU A 108 12.20 0.86 -9.98
CA LEU A 108 12.17 -0.49 -9.39
C LEU A 108 10.87 -0.74 -8.62
N PHE A 109 9.93 0.20 -8.63
CA PHE A 109 8.65 0.07 -7.96
C PHE A 109 7.72 -0.90 -8.72
N ALA A 110 7.91 -2.20 -8.45
CA ALA A 110 7.18 -3.30 -9.07
C ALA A 110 5.64 -3.14 -9.05
N PRO A 111 4.99 -2.62 -7.97
CA PRO A 111 3.54 -2.43 -7.94
C PRO A 111 3.00 -1.52 -9.06
N ALA A 112 3.74 -0.51 -9.51
CA ALA A 112 3.29 0.33 -10.62
C ALA A 112 3.25 -0.43 -11.95
N TYR A 113 4.21 -1.31 -12.21
CA TYR A 113 4.19 -2.18 -13.40
C TYR A 113 3.05 -3.21 -13.32
N ALA A 114 2.85 -3.80 -12.15
CA ALA A 114 1.75 -4.72 -11.88
C ALA A 114 0.39 -4.09 -12.20
N ASN A 115 0.13 -2.90 -11.65
CA ASN A 115 -1.13 -2.21 -11.85
C ASN A 115 -1.28 -1.64 -13.27
N LEU A 116 -0.20 -1.30 -13.98
CA LEU A 116 -0.28 -1.04 -15.43
C LEU A 116 -0.73 -2.28 -16.20
N GLY A 117 -0.23 -3.47 -15.84
CA GLY A 117 -0.71 -4.72 -16.41
C GLY A 117 -2.22 -4.89 -16.21
N VAL A 118 -2.72 -4.65 -14.99
CA VAL A 118 -4.16 -4.66 -14.66
C VAL A 118 -4.92 -3.64 -15.49
N LEU A 119 -4.41 -2.41 -15.61
CA LEU A 119 -5.03 -1.35 -16.39
C LEU A 119 -5.19 -1.74 -17.86
N PHE A 120 -4.15 -2.30 -18.48
CA PHE A 120 -4.20 -2.76 -19.87
C PHE A 120 -5.10 -3.98 -20.04
N ASP A 121 -5.13 -4.88 -19.06
CA ASP A 121 -6.02 -6.04 -19.03
C ASP A 121 -7.50 -5.61 -19.00
N ARG A 122 -7.85 -4.67 -18.10
CA ARG A 122 -9.19 -4.05 -18.05
C ARG A 122 -9.55 -3.31 -19.34
N ASN A 123 -8.56 -2.70 -20.00
CA ASN A 123 -8.71 -2.05 -21.30
C ASN A 123 -8.63 -3.04 -22.49
N LYS A 124 -8.57 -4.36 -22.24
CA LYS A 124 -8.51 -5.44 -23.25
C LYS A 124 -7.27 -5.41 -24.15
N ASP A 125 -6.23 -4.67 -23.77
CA ASP A 125 -4.91 -4.74 -24.41
C ASP A 125 -4.06 -5.81 -23.71
N TYR A 126 -4.36 -7.07 -24.03
CA TYR A 126 -3.75 -8.23 -23.37
C TYR A 126 -2.26 -8.36 -23.66
N ILE A 127 -1.76 -7.83 -24.79
CA ILE A 127 -0.34 -7.88 -25.14
C ILE A 127 0.44 -6.94 -24.20
N SER A 128 -0.05 -5.71 -24.03
CA SER A 128 0.55 -4.78 -23.07
C SER A 128 0.42 -5.31 -21.64
N ALA A 129 -0.72 -5.92 -21.29
CA ALA A 129 -0.93 -6.52 -19.97
C ALA A 129 0.15 -7.58 -19.64
N ILE A 130 0.36 -8.56 -20.53
CA ILE A 130 1.38 -9.60 -20.40
C ILE A 130 2.76 -8.96 -20.16
N LYS A 131 3.16 -8.01 -21.01
CA LYS A 131 4.46 -7.35 -20.91
C LYS A 131 4.67 -6.69 -19.54
N TYR A 132 3.69 -5.95 -19.05
CA TYR A 132 3.83 -5.24 -17.77
C TYR A 132 3.77 -6.18 -16.56
N TYR A 133 2.98 -7.26 -16.65
CA TYR A 133 3.00 -8.34 -15.66
C TYR A 133 4.37 -9.04 -15.58
N GLU A 134 4.99 -9.36 -16.71
CA GLU A 134 6.33 -9.95 -16.76
C GLU A 134 7.39 -9.02 -16.14
N ILE A 135 7.35 -7.72 -16.45
CA ILE A 135 8.26 -6.74 -15.85
C ILE A 135 8.06 -6.70 -14.33
N ALA A 136 6.82 -6.61 -13.86
CA ALA A 136 6.52 -6.56 -12.42
C ALA A 136 7.09 -7.77 -11.68
N LEU A 137 6.85 -8.98 -12.21
CA LEU A 137 7.35 -10.22 -11.63
C LEU A 137 8.88 -10.32 -11.69
N SER A 138 9.52 -9.79 -12.74
CA SER A 138 10.99 -9.76 -12.82
C SER A 138 11.65 -8.84 -11.77
N LEU A 139 10.95 -7.77 -11.36
CA LEU A 139 11.39 -6.84 -10.33
C LEU A 139 11.11 -7.37 -8.92
N ASP A 140 9.97 -8.03 -8.75
CA ASP A 140 9.54 -8.59 -7.48
C ASP A 140 8.76 -9.89 -7.66
N ASN A 141 9.45 -11.00 -7.43
CA ASN A 141 8.85 -12.33 -7.49
C ASN A 141 7.80 -12.56 -6.39
N ASP A 142 7.80 -11.79 -5.29
CA ASP A 142 6.82 -11.97 -4.21
C ASP A 142 5.41 -11.57 -4.68
N LEU A 143 5.29 -10.75 -5.73
CA LEU A 143 4.02 -10.46 -6.39
C LEU A 143 3.32 -11.72 -6.96
N SER A 144 4.08 -12.80 -7.23
CA SER A 144 3.52 -14.10 -7.62
C SER A 144 2.84 -14.84 -6.47
N THR A 145 3.21 -14.53 -5.22
CA THR A 145 2.72 -15.26 -4.04
C THR A 145 1.34 -14.78 -3.59
N GLY A 146 0.91 -13.57 -3.98
CA GLY A 146 -0.42 -13.04 -3.67
C GLY A 146 -0.67 -12.84 -2.17
N MET A 147 -1.95 -12.76 -1.77
CA MET A 147 -2.33 -12.52 -0.37
C MET A 147 -1.77 -13.61 0.57
N HIS A 148 -1.02 -13.17 1.59
CA HIS A 148 -0.42 -14.07 2.56
C HIS A 148 -1.50 -14.83 3.34
N TRP A 149 -1.20 -16.06 3.79
CA TRP A 149 -2.20 -16.91 4.44
C TRP A 149 -2.73 -16.32 5.76
N ILE A 150 -1.90 -15.55 6.48
CA ILE A 150 -2.32 -14.85 7.70
C ILE A 150 -3.36 -13.77 7.35
N ASP A 151 -3.13 -12.99 6.30
CA ASP A 151 -4.09 -11.97 5.88
C ASP A 151 -5.40 -12.62 5.43
N ARG A 152 -5.33 -13.73 4.69
CA ARG A 152 -6.53 -14.50 4.32
C ARG A 152 -7.33 -14.98 5.55
N LEU A 153 -6.63 -15.44 6.58
CA LEU A 153 -7.25 -15.85 7.83
C LEU A 153 -7.90 -14.66 8.57
N LEU A 154 -7.21 -13.53 8.64
CA LEU A 154 -7.69 -12.34 9.36
C LEU A 154 -8.90 -11.68 8.68
N TYR A 155 -8.98 -11.75 7.34
CA TYR A 155 -10.05 -11.14 6.55
C TYR A 155 -11.13 -12.14 6.09
N ASP A 156 -11.14 -13.39 6.59
CA ASP A 156 -12.07 -14.47 6.21
C ASP A 156 -12.13 -14.71 4.68
N VAL A 157 -10.98 -14.60 4.01
CA VAL A 157 -10.85 -14.84 2.57
C VAL A 157 -10.61 -16.33 2.34
N ARG A 158 -11.71 -17.07 2.11
CA ARG A 158 -11.70 -18.54 1.96
C ARG A 158 -10.85 -19.02 0.77
N GLU A 159 -10.98 -18.36 -0.37
CA GLU A 159 -10.23 -18.68 -1.59
C GLU A 159 -9.17 -17.63 -1.85
N LYS A 160 -7.94 -18.06 -2.14
CA LYS A 160 -6.86 -17.13 -2.49
C LYS A 160 -7.24 -16.38 -3.78
N PRO A 161 -7.25 -15.04 -3.79
CA PRO A 161 -7.56 -14.29 -5.00
C PRO A 161 -6.51 -14.60 -6.08
N PRO A 162 -6.89 -14.57 -7.37
CA PRO A 162 -5.96 -14.81 -8.46
C PRO A 162 -4.81 -13.79 -8.41
N THR A 163 -3.60 -14.29 -8.63
CA THR A 163 -2.39 -13.46 -8.67
C THR A 163 -2.12 -12.94 -10.07
N ILE A 164 -1.21 -11.97 -10.19
CA ILE A 164 -0.67 -11.53 -11.49
C ILE A 164 -0.10 -12.72 -12.25
N MET A 165 0.57 -13.64 -11.55
CA MET A 165 1.14 -14.83 -12.16
C MET A 165 0.05 -15.75 -12.72
N ASP A 166 -1.03 -15.97 -11.97
CA ASP A 166 -2.18 -16.76 -12.45
C ASP A 166 -2.79 -16.12 -13.70
N ARG A 167 -2.97 -14.80 -13.68
CA ARG A 167 -3.52 -14.06 -14.81
C ARG A 167 -2.58 -14.07 -16.02
N LEU A 168 -1.28 -13.87 -15.81
CA LEU A 168 -0.25 -13.94 -16.84
C LEU A 168 -0.22 -15.32 -17.51
N ASN A 169 -0.21 -16.38 -16.71
CA ASN A 169 -0.23 -17.76 -17.22
C ASN A 169 -1.48 -18.03 -18.06
N TYR A 170 -2.65 -17.57 -17.60
CA TYR A 170 -3.88 -17.69 -18.36
C TYR A 170 -3.80 -16.94 -19.71
N LEU A 171 -3.39 -15.68 -19.69
CA LEU A 171 -3.25 -14.88 -20.92
C LEU A 171 -2.28 -15.55 -21.91
N ASN A 172 -1.15 -16.05 -21.42
CA ASN A 172 -0.18 -16.78 -22.25
C ASN A 172 -0.77 -18.05 -22.86
N GLN A 173 -1.55 -18.84 -22.12
CA GLN A 173 -2.24 -20.01 -22.67
C GLN A 173 -3.21 -19.62 -23.78
N GLN A 174 -3.98 -18.55 -23.59
CA GLN A 174 -4.93 -18.05 -24.61
C GLN A 174 -4.22 -17.56 -25.87
N MET A 175 -3.01 -17.01 -25.75
CA MET A 175 -2.22 -16.59 -26.90
C MET A 175 -1.72 -17.76 -27.77
N LEU A 176 -1.63 -18.98 -27.22
CA LEU A 176 -1.27 -20.19 -27.96
C LEU A 176 -2.42 -20.73 -28.82
N LEU A 177 -3.67 -20.37 -28.50
CA LEU A 177 -4.85 -20.82 -29.24
C LEU A 177 -5.00 -20.06 -30.56
N ASN A 178 -5.74 -20.66 -31.50
CA ASN A 178 -6.19 -19.97 -32.70
C ASN A 178 -7.03 -18.75 -32.31
N LYS A 179 -7.04 -17.71 -33.14
CA LYS A 179 -7.71 -16.44 -32.82
C LYS A 179 -9.18 -16.60 -32.45
N ASP A 180 -9.89 -17.53 -33.09
CA ASP A 180 -11.32 -17.75 -32.90
C ASP A 180 -11.63 -18.53 -31.60
N ASP A 181 -10.64 -19.24 -31.05
CA ASP A 181 -10.79 -20.06 -29.85
C ASP A 181 -10.38 -19.31 -28.56
N ARG A 182 -9.89 -18.06 -28.68
CA ARG A 182 -9.38 -17.29 -27.54
C ARG A 182 -10.51 -16.71 -26.72
N ILE A 183 -10.44 -16.92 -25.42
CA ILE A 183 -11.31 -16.31 -24.43
C ILE A 183 -10.39 -15.57 -23.46
N PHE A 184 -10.34 -14.24 -23.56
CA PHE A 184 -9.45 -13.45 -22.70
C PHE A 184 -10.11 -12.96 -21.41
N SER A 185 -11.43 -12.86 -21.37
CA SER A 185 -12.18 -12.36 -20.22
C SER A 185 -13.26 -13.36 -19.79
N ILE A 186 -13.26 -13.70 -18.50
CA ILE A 186 -14.35 -14.40 -17.82
C ILE A 186 -14.82 -13.42 -16.74
N GLU A 187 -16.06 -12.92 -16.85
CA GLU A 187 -16.58 -11.85 -15.97
C GLU A 187 -16.38 -12.17 -14.48
N GLU A 188 -16.66 -13.40 -14.04
CA GLU A 188 -16.51 -13.83 -12.64
C GLU A 188 -15.06 -13.78 -12.10
N ILE A 189 -14.05 -13.80 -12.97
CA ILE A 189 -12.63 -13.75 -12.58
C ILE A 189 -12.11 -12.31 -12.59
N ASN A 190 -12.64 -11.47 -13.48
CA ASN A 190 -12.23 -10.06 -13.59
C ASN A 190 -12.59 -9.27 -12.33
N ASP A 191 -13.75 -9.54 -11.73
CA ASP A 191 -14.18 -8.89 -10.49
C ASP A 191 -13.32 -9.26 -9.27
N LYS A 192 -12.53 -10.34 -9.39
CA LYS A 192 -11.62 -10.82 -8.34
C LYS A 192 -10.18 -10.30 -8.51
N GLN A 193 -9.87 -9.55 -9.56
CA GLN A 193 -8.54 -8.96 -9.74
C GLN A 193 -8.30 -7.88 -8.69
N ILE A 194 -7.22 -8.04 -7.92
CA ILE A 194 -6.82 -7.10 -6.87
C ILE A 194 -5.82 -6.07 -7.42
N ASN A 195 -5.85 -4.88 -6.84
CA ASN A 195 -4.79 -3.89 -7.02
C ASN A 195 -3.62 -4.23 -6.09
N TYR A 196 -2.40 -4.03 -6.56
CA TYR A 196 -1.18 -4.37 -5.83
C TYR A 196 -0.60 -3.12 -5.18
N GLU A 197 -0.48 -3.15 -3.86
CA GLU A 197 0.22 -2.15 -3.04
C GLU A 197 1.29 -2.85 -2.21
N LYS A 198 2.36 -2.12 -1.82
CA LYS A 198 3.36 -2.60 -0.85
C LYS A 198 3.17 -1.92 0.49
#